data_AF-A0A811T6P6-F1
#
_entry.id   AF-A0A811T6P6-F1
#
_cell.length_a   1.000
_cell.length_b   1.000
_cell.length_c   1.000
_cell.angle_alpha   90.00
_cell.angle_beta   90.00
_cell.angle_gamma   90.00
#
_symmetry.space_group_name_H-M   'P 1'
#
loop_
_entity.id
_entity.type
_entity.pdbx_description
1 polymer ?
#
loop_
_entity_poly.entity_id
_entity_poly.type
_entity_poly.pdbx_seq_one_letter_code
_entity_poly.pdbx_strand_id
1 'polypeptide(L)'
;MSLSRYAPEIAGVIDQYVSRHFFGRKIDFSNEKNVEKLRNQQLVYFITNKLREAINTFLQNCKPYDVIEAEWIRLSKFKDLKIRMERAIETKKCLYPSIDFPYKGGLERKFTVDILENDPTVFYYIKLNQYVHKLSILYINSMGYLVPYYPDFLVKTEDMMYIIETKSAKDTKNDIDVKRKAIAAEQRCRDISKIKTIPPIVQPREWQYIIIPQDIMEEMEGSGFKSLIERCESNLAFLKMKSE
;
A
#
# COMPACT_ATOMS: atom_id res chain seq x y z
N MET A 1 -23.63 10.93 0.78
CA MET A 1 -24.27 10.60 2.07
C MET A 1 -23.24 10.86 3.17
N SER A 2 -23.53 11.73 4.14
CA SER A 2 -22.54 12.12 5.16
C SER A 2 -22.40 11.04 6.25
N LEU A 3 -21.16 10.70 6.61
CA LEU A 3 -20.84 9.80 7.74
C LEU A 3 -21.43 10.29 9.07
N SER A 4 -21.68 11.60 9.21
CA SER A 4 -22.28 12.19 10.42
C SER A 4 -23.65 11.62 10.76
N ARG A 5 -24.39 11.08 9.77
CA ARG A 5 -25.69 10.44 10.00
C ARG A 5 -25.60 9.20 10.88
N TYR A 6 -24.47 8.49 10.86
CA TYR A 6 -24.26 7.24 11.61
C TYR A 6 -23.51 7.46 12.94
N ALA A 7 -23.25 8.71 13.33
CA ALA A 7 -22.50 9.03 14.53
C ALA A 7 -23.15 8.46 15.82
N PRO A 8 -24.48 8.51 16.01
CA PRO A 8 -25.13 7.92 17.19
C PRO A 8 -24.94 6.41 17.29
N GLU A 9 -25.07 5.69 16.17
CA GLU A 9 -24.91 4.24 16.13
C GLU A 9 -23.46 3.84 16.41
N ILE A 10 -22.50 4.55 15.82
CA ILE A 10 -21.07 4.33 16.07
C ILE A 10 -20.75 4.59 17.55
N ALA A 11 -21.24 5.70 18.12
CA ALA A 11 -21.05 6.01 19.54
C ALA A 11 -21.64 4.92 20.44
N GLY A 12 -22.85 4.42 20.13
CA GLY A 12 -23.47 3.34 20.89
C GLY A 12 -22.66 2.04 20.87
N VAL A 13 -22.07 1.67 19.73
CA VAL A 13 -21.18 0.50 19.63
C VAL A 13 -19.91 0.71 20.46
N ILE A 14 -19.30 1.89 20.40
CA ILE A 14 -18.11 2.23 21.18
C ILE A 14 -18.42 2.16 22.68
N ASP A 15 -19.53 2.76 23.12
CA ASP A 15 -19.94 2.75 24.53
C ASP A 15 -20.15 1.34 25.04
N GLN A 16 -20.79 0.46 24.26
CA GLN A 16 -20.97 -0.94 24.62
C GLN A 16 -19.64 -1.68 24.74
N TYR A 17 -18.73 -1.49 23.78
CA TYR A 17 -17.42 -2.14 23.81
C TYR A 17 -16.59 -1.67 25.01
N VAL A 18 -16.51 -0.35 25.22
CA VAL A 18 -15.73 0.24 26.30
C VAL A 18 -16.31 -0.15 27.67
N SER A 19 -17.64 -0.12 27.83
CA SER A 19 -18.28 -0.46 29.10
C SER A 19 -18.28 -1.95 29.43
N ARG A 20 -18.27 -2.86 28.45
CA ARG A 20 -18.46 -4.30 28.71
C ARG A 20 -17.23 -5.17 28.46
N HIS A 21 -16.37 -4.79 27.53
CA HIS A 21 -15.28 -5.65 27.06
C HIS A 21 -13.90 -5.07 27.35
N PHE A 22 -13.73 -3.75 27.16
CA PHE A 22 -12.42 -3.10 27.20
C PHE A 22 -11.64 -3.32 28.50
N PHE A 23 -12.30 -3.17 29.65
CA PHE A 23 -11.64 -3.24 30.96
C PHE A 23 -11.57 -4.66 31.53
N GLY A 24 -11.96 -5.70 30.76
CA GLY A 24 -12.09 -7.07 31.26
C GLY A 24 -13.20 -7.26 32.30
N ARG A 25 -13.97 -6.21 32.58
CA ARG A 25 -15.13 -6.18 33.48
C ARG A 25 -16.11 -5.11 33.02
N LYS A 26 -17.35 -5.21 33.47
CA LYS A 26 -18.37 -4.19 33.23
C LYS A 26 -18.05 -2.91 34.01
N ILE A 27 -17.98 -1.78 33.33
CA ILE A 27 -17.88 -0.43 33.91
C ILE A 27 -19.22 0.27 33.73
N ASP A 28 -19.71 0.87 34.82
CA ASP A 28 -20.93 1.66 34.82
C ASP A 28 -20.61 3.14 34.59
N PHE A 29 -20.88 3.63 33.38
CA PHE A 29 -20.70 5.04 33.03
C PHE A 29 -21.88 5.94 33.44
N SER A 30 -22.93 5.40 34.09
CA SER A 30 -23.91 6.25 34.80
C SER A 30 -23.36 6.78 36.13
N ASN A 31 -22.29 6.16 36.66
CA ASN A 31 -21.60 6.62 37.85
C ASN A 31 -20.61 7.74 37.50
N GLU A 32 -20.86 8.94 38.04
CA GLU A 32 -20.07 10.15 37.79
C GLU A 32 -18.57 9.98 38.08
N LYS A 33 -18.20 9.22 39.12
CA LYS A 33 -16.79 8.95 39.46
C LYS A 33 -16.04 8.18 38.37
N ASN A 34 -16.75 7.33 37.61
CA ASN A 34 -16.17 6.61 36.48
C ASN A 34 -16.01 7.54 35.26
N VAL A 35 -16.99 8.42 35.04
CA VAL A 35 -16.97 9.41 33.94
C VAL A 35 -15.85 10.42 34.14
N GLU A 36 -15.60 10.86 35.37
CA GLU A 36 -14.48 11.77 35.69
C GLU A 36 -13.13 11.23 35.24
N LYS A 37 -12.92 9.91 35.29
CA LYS A 37 -11.67 9.29 34.82
C LYS A 37 -11.48 9.45 33.32
N LEU A 38 -12.55 9.56 32.53
CA LEU A 38 -12.47 9.82 31.09
C LEU A 38 -12.02 11.26 30.76
N ARG A 39 -11.90 12.15 31.76
CA ARG A 39 -11.24 13.46 31.56
C ARG A 39 -9.72 13.33 31.47
N ASN A 40 -9.15 12.20 31.90
CA ASN A 40 -7.73 11.93 31.77
C ASN A 40 -7.40 11.66 30.30
N GLN A 41 -6.66 12.59 29.68
CA GLN A 41 -6.27 12.49 28.27
C GLN A 41 -5.44 11.23 27.95
N GLN A 42 -4.60 10.77 28.87
CA GLN A 42 -3.81 9.55 28.67
C GLN A 42 -4.72 8.31 28.62
N LEU A 43 -5.74 8.27 29.47
CA LEU A 43 -6.72 7.18 29.46
C LEU A 43 -7.55 7.20 28.17
N VAL A 44 -8.03 8.37 27.75
CA VAL A 44 -8.78 8.51 26.49
C VAL A 44 -7.94 8.09 25.30
N TYR A 45 -6.66 8.51 25.26
CA TYR A 45 -5.72 8.12 24.22
C TYR A 45 -5.49 6.60 24.19
N PHE A 46 -5.29 5.99 25.36
CA PHE A 46 -5.17 4.54 25.49
C PHE A 46 -6.42 3.80 25.00
N ILE A 47 -7.62 4.23 25.42
CA ILE A 47 -8.89 3.66 24.99
C ILE A 47 -9.05 3.74 23.47
N THR A 48 -8.78 4.91 22.90
CA THR A 48 -8.87 5.17 21.47
C THR A 48 -7.94 4.26 20.68
N ASN A 49 -6.69 4.10 21.11
CA ASN A 49 -5.72 3.23 20.45
C ASN A 49 -6.13 1.76 20.50
N LYS A 50 -6.61 1.27 21.64
CA LYS A 50 -7.05 -0.11 21.81
C LYS A 50 -8.35 -0.42 21.06
N LEU A 51 -9.30 0.51 21.01
CA LEU A 51 -10.48 0.43 20.13
C LEU A 51 -10.06 0.31 18.68
N ARG A 52 -9.10 1.13 18.25
CA ARG A 52 -8.60 1.13 16.88
C ARG A 52 -7.93 -0.21 16.54
N GLU A 53 -7.08 -0.75 17.43
CA GLU A 53 -6.51 -2.10 17.27
C GLU A 53 -7.60 -3.15 17.09
N ALA A 54 -8.63 -3.15 17.95
CA ALA A 54 -9.73 -4.11 17.87
C ALA A 54 -10.54 -4.01 16.58
N ILE A 55 -10.87 -2.79 16.13
CA ILE A 55 -11.55 -2.56 14.85
C ILE A 55 -10.67 -3.06 13.70
N ASN A 56 -9.37 -2.81 13.73
CA ASN A 56 -8.46 -3.25 12.68
C ASN A 56 -8.38 -4.77 12.61
N THR A 57 -8.25 -5.45 13.76
CA THR A 57 -8.28 -6.90 13.84
C THR A 57 -9.62 -7.44 13.34
N PHE A 58 -10.74 -6.81 13.71
CA PHE A 58 -12.06 -7.20 13.19
C PHE A 58 -12.13 -7.05 11.68
N LEU A 59 -11.72 -5.91 11.10
CA LEU A 59 -11.72 -5.68 9.66
C LEU A 59 -10.79 -6.63 8.90
N GLN A 60 -9.64 -6.99 9.48
CA GLN A 60 -8.73 -7.99 8.90
C GLN A 60 -9.33 -9.40 8.92
N ASN A 61 -10.13 -9.73 9.95
CA ASN A 61 -10.76 -11.03 10.11
C ASN A 61 -12.14 -11.12 9.45
N CYS A 62 -12.74 -9.99 9.08
CA CYS A 62 -13.93 -9.97 8.25
C CYS A 62 -13.59 -10.68 6.94
N LYS A 63 -14.26 -11.80 6.70
CA LYS A 63 -14.14 -12.50 5.42
C LYS A 63 -14.43 -11.49 4.31
N PRO A 64 -13.56 -11.35 3.29
CA PRO A 64 -13.88 -10.53 2.15
C PRO A 64 -15.22 -11.02 1.60
N TYR A 65 -16.08 -10.08 1.21
CA TYR A 65 -17.34 -10.37 0.53
C TYR A 65 -17.13 -11.48 -0.53
N ASP A 66 -18.10 -12.37 -0.70
CA ASP A 66 -18.01 -13.48 -1.66
C ASP A 66 -17.77 -13.02 -3.12
N VAL A 67 -17.97 -11.73 -3.39
CA VAL A 67 -17.70 -11.08 -4.67
C VAL A 67 -16.93 -9.77 -4.45
N ILE A 68 -15.74 -9.67 -5.05
CA ILE A 68 -14.96 -8.43 -5.14
C ILE A 68 -15.27 -7.81 -6.51
N GLU A 69 -15.97 -6.68 -6.51
CA GLU A 69 -16.18 -5.88 -7.72
C GLU A 69 -15.04 -4.88 -7.91
N ALA A 70 -14.61 -4.66 -9.15
CA ALA A 70 -13.67 -3.60 -9.50
C ALA A 70 -14.19 -2.74 -10.65
N GLU A 71 -13.87 -1.45 -10.52
CA GLU A 71 -13.86 -0.52 -11.64
C GLU A 71 -12.44 -0.46 -12.24
N TRP A 72 -12.33 -0.79 -13.53
CA TRP A 72 -11.06 -0.78 -14.25
C TRP A 72 -10.88 0.51 -15.02
N ILE A 73 -9.70 1.14 -14.89
CA ILE A 73 -9.32 2.33 -15.65
C ILE A 73 -8.12 2.01 -16.54
N ARG A 74 -8.21 2.37 -17.83
CA ARG A 74 -7.07 2.29 -18.76
C ARG A 74 -6.08 3.40 -18.45
N LEU A 75 -4.80 3.05 -18.27
CA LEU A 75 -3.74 4.05 -18.08
C LEU A 75 -3.63 5.03 -19.26
N SER A 76 -3.93 4.58 -20.49
CA SER A 76 -3.97 5.43 -21.68
C SER A 76 -5.03 6.55 -21.64
N LYS A 77 -5.94 6.53 -20.66
CA LYS A 77 -6.83 7.66 -20.36
C LYS A 77 -6.05 8.89 -19.88
N PHE A 78 -4.91 8.70 -19.23
CA PHE A 78 -4.03 9.76 -18.76
C PHE A 78 -3.00 10.08 -19.85
N LYS A 79 -3.34 11.03 -20.73
CA LYS A 79 -2.49 11.37 -21.89
C LYS A 79 -1.35 12.33 -21.56
N ASP A 80 -1.57 13.19 -20.59
CA ASP A 80 -0.66 14.30 -20.29
C ASP A 80 0.09 14.05 -18.98
N LEU A 81 1.42 14.03 -19.07
CA LEU A 81 2.33 14.02 -17.93
C LEU A 81 3.27 15.22 -18.05
N LYS A 82 3.21 16.13 -17.07
CA LYS A 82 4.16 17.25 -17.00
C LYS A 82 5.51 16.72 -16.51
N ILE A 83 6.53 16.86 -17.33
CA ILE A 83 7.89 16.42 -17.05
C ILE A 83 8.89 17.55 -17.24
N ARG A 84 10.09 17.38 -16.68
CA ARG A 84 11.25 18.23 -16.94
C ARG A 84 12.20 17.56 -17.92
N MET A 85 12.25 18.06 -19.15
CA MET A 85 13.03 17.46 -20.24
C MET A 85 14.51 17.32 -19.90
N GLU A 86 15.08 18.28 -19.16
CA GLU A 86 16.49 18.28 -18.76
C GLU A 86 16.91 17.08 -17.89
N ARG A 87 15.95 16.37 -17.29
CA ARG A 87 16.16 15.19 -16.43
C ARG A 87 15.36 13.98 -16.90
N ALA A 88 14.77 14.07 -18.09
CA ALA A 88 13.99 13.00 -18.67
C ALA A 88 14.90 11.95 -19.32
N ILE A 89 14.38 10.73 -19.41
CA ILE A 89 14.91 9.71 -20.31
C ILE A 89 13.83 9.38 -21.33
N GLU A 90 14.25 8.97 -22.52
CA GLU A 90 13.36 8.35 -23.49
C GLU A 90 13.02 6.93 -23.05
N THR A 91 11.79 6.50 -23.35
CA THR A 91 11.28 5.20 -22.91
C THR A 91 10.60 4.47 -24.05
N LYS A 92 10.88 3.17 -24.18
CA LYS A 92 10.33 2.31 -25.23
C LYS A 92 9.21 1.41 -24.70
N LYS A 93 9.24 1.08 -23.41
CA LYS A 93 8.28 0.18 -22.76
C LYS A 93 7.30 0.92 -21.83
N CYS A 94 7.49 2.22 -21.62
CA CYS A 94 6.55 3.05 -20.87
C CYS A 94 5.38 3.52 -21.77
N LEU A 95 4.23 3.81 -21.15
CA LEU A 95 3.10 4.46 -21.84
C LEU A 95 3.50 5.84 -22.41
N TYR A 96 4.32 6.58 -21.68
CA TYR A 96 4.81 7.88 -22.11
C TYR A 96 6.09 7.72 -22.92
N PRO A 97 6.36 8.57 -23.92
CA PRO A 97 7.60 8.51 -24.70
C PRO A 97 8.83 8.99 -23.90
N SER A 98 8.60 9.73 -22.81
CA SER A 98 9.65 10.17 -21.90
C SER A 98 9.10 10.31 -20.48
N ILE A 99 9.94 10.08 -19.49
CA ILE A 99 9.63 10.29 -18.07
C ILE A 99 10.82 10.96 -17.37
N ASP A 100 10.55 11.83 -16.40
CA ASP A 100 11.58 12.53 -15.64
C ASP A 100 11.81 11.98 -14.22
N PHE A 101 13.01 12.30 -13.73
CA PHE A 101 13.48 11.93 -12.41
C PHE A 101 14.03 13.16 -11.67
N PRO A 102 14.18 13.08 -10.34
CA PRO A 102 14.88 14.10 -9.57
C PRO A 102 16.30 14.37 -10.11
N TYR A 103 16.84 15.57 -9.84
CA TYR A 103 18.11 16.06 -10.42
C TYR A 103 19.31 15.15 -10.15
N LYS A 104 19.35 14.47 -9.01
CA LYS A 104 20.45 13.56 -8.65
C LYS A 104 20.23 12.13 -9.17
N GLY A 105 19.28 11.91 -10.07
CA GLY A 105 18.80 10.58 -10.40
C GLY A 105 18.10 9.95 -9.19
N GLY A 106 18.39 8.68 -8.94
CA GLY A 106 17.87 7.95 -7.79
C GLY A 106 17.57 6.51 -8.13
N LEU A 107 17.17 5.75 -7.11
CA LEU A 107 16.83 4.34 -7.23
C LEU A 107 15.78 4.09 -8.33
N GLU A 108 14.75 4.93 -8.42
CA GLU A 108 13.74 4.88 -9.49
C GLU A 108 14.35 4.98 -10.89
N ARG A 109 15.31 5.90 -11.08
CA ARG A 109 15.98 6.10 -12.38
C ARG A 109 16.85 4.91 -12.73
N LYS A 110 17.63 4.42 -11.75
CA LYS A 110 18.49 3.24 -11.90
C LYS A 110 17.66 2.02 -12.27
N PHE A 111 16.60 1.75 -11.50
CA PHE A 111 15.67 0.65 -11.76
C PHE A 111 15.04 0.75 -13.16
N THR A 112 14.66 1.96 -13.58
CA THR A 112 14.08 2.16 -14.92
C THR A 112 15.08 1.87 -16.03
N VAL A 113 16.26 2.51 -15.96
CA VAL A 113 17.27 2.45 -17.03
C VAL A 113 17.90 1.07 -17.09
N ASP A 114 18.28 0.49 -15.95
CA ASP A 114 19.08 -0.72 -15.92
C ASP A 114 18.21 -1.98 -16.08
N ILE A 115 16.96 -1.95 -15.59
CA ILE A 115 16.07 -3.12 -15.57
C ILE A 115 14.88 -2.93 -16.51
N LEU A 116 14.00 -1.96 -16.25
CA LEU A 116 12.70 -1.89 -16.93
C LEU A 116 12.83 -1.71 -18.46
N GLU A 117 13.71 -0.82 -18.90
CA GLU A 117 13.93 -0.57 -20.33
C GLU A 117 14.71 -1.71 -21.02
N ASN A 118 15.59 -2.42 -20.30
CA ASN A 118 16.51 -3.38 -20.92
C ASN A 118 16.07 -4.85 -20.84
N ASP A 119 15.34 -5.25 -19.80
CA ASP A 119 15.02 -6.66 -19.58
C ASP A 119 13.91 -7.14 -20.54
N PRO A 120 14.12 -8.21 -21.33
CA PRO A 120 13.13 -8.68 -22.31
C PRO A 120 11.85 -9.26 -21.69
N THR A 121 11.88 -9.65 -20.42
CA THR A 121 10.70 -10.17 -19.70
C THR A 121 9.76 -9.05 -19.27
N VAL A 122 10.24 -7.80 -19.20
CA VAL A 122 9.42 -6.61 -18.95
C VAL A 122 8.80 -6.14 -20.26
N PHE A 123 7.50 -6.34 -20.42
CA PHE A 123 6.79 -5.96 -21.64
C PHE A 123 6.39 -4.49 -21.61
N TYR A 124 5.80 -4.04 -20.49
CA TYR A 124 5.39 -2.66 -20.32
C TYR A 124 5.56 -2.24 -18.86
N TYR A 125 5.75 -0.95 -18.63
CA TYR A 125 5.67 -0.39 -17.28
C TYR A 125 5.08 1.02 -17.31
N ILE A 126 4.80 1.56 -16.13
CA ILE A 126 4.54 2.98 -15.95
C ILE A 126 5.15 3.43 -14.63
N LYS A 127 5.76 4.61 -14.64
CA LYS A 127 6.05 5.36 -13.42
C LYS A 127 4.81 6.14 -13.01
N LEU A 128 4.27 5.82 -11.85
CA LEU A 128 3.05 6.42 -11.34
C LEU A 128 3.32 7.81 -10.75
N ASN A 129 2.58 8.78 -11.25
CA ASN A 129 2.39 10.08 -10.59
C ASN A 129 1.07 10.10 -9.80
N GLN A 130 1.14 10.36 -8.49
CA GLN A 130 -0.01 10.37 -7.58
C GLN A 130 -1.11 11.38 -7.94
N TYR A 131 -0.74 12.52 -8.55
CA TYR A 131 -1.69 13.57 -8.93
C TYR A 131 -2.37 13.29 -10.26
N VAL A 132 -1.74 12.49 -11.13
CA VAL A 132 -2.24 12.15 -12.46
C VAL A 132 -3.05 10.86 -12.39
N HIS A 133 -2.43 9.75 -12.01
CA HIS A 133 -3.04 8.42 -12.10
C HIS A 133 -3.94 8.11 -10.92
N LYS A 134 -3.70 8.73 -9.75
CA LYS A 134 -4.49 8.59 -8.52
C LYS A 134 -4.69 7.14 -8.06
N LEU A 135 -3.79 6.23 -8.45
CA LEU A 135 -3.78 4.86 -7.94
C LEU A 135 -3.26 4.90 -6.50
N SER A 136 -4.14 4.60 -5.55
CA SER A 136 -3.78 4.53 -4.14
C SER A 136 -4.23 3.23 -3.49
N ILE A 137 -3.45 2.77 -2.53
CA ILE A 137 -3.77 1.65 -1.65
C ILE A 137 -3.96 2.23 -0.25
N LEU A 138 -5.12 1.98 0.37
CA LEU A 138 -5.37 2.44 1.72
C LEU A 138 -4.64 1.53 2.72
N TYR A 139 -3.96 2.14 3.68
CA TYR A 139 -3.35 1.45 4.79
C TYR A 139 -3.53 2.27 6.08
N ILE A 140 -3.30 1.62 7.21
CA ILE A 140 -3.37 2.27 8.52
C ILE A 140 -1.96 2.65 8.94
N ASN A 141 -1.67 3.94 9.06
CA ASN A 141 -0.33 4.39 9.44
C ASN A 141 -0.04 4.17 10.93
N SER A 142 1.18 4.46 11.35
CA SER A 142 1.71 4.36 12.72
C SER A 142 0.85 5.07 13.75
N MET A 143 0.24 6.20 13.36
CA MET A 143 -0.69 6.99 14.16
C MET A 143 -2.12 6.44 14.18
N GLY A 144 -2.39 5.39 13.41
CA GLY A 144 -3.67 4.70 13.36
C GLY A 144 -4.69 5.33 12.42
N TYR A 145 -4.27 6.22 11.51
CA TYR A 145 -5.15 6.82 10.52
C TYR A 145 -5.19 5.99 9.25
N LEU A 146 -6.40 5.81 8.69
CA LEU A 146 -6.58 5.25 7.37
C LEU A 146 -6.18 6.31 6.34
N VAL A 147 -5.08 6.07 5.63
CA VAL A 147 -4.48 7.03 4.70
C VAL A 147 -4.12 6.36 3.38
N PRO A 148 -4.11 7.11 2.27
CA PRO A 148 -3.66 6.59 0.99
C PRO A 148 -2.14 6.46 0.97
N TYR A 149 -1.67 5.38 0.36
CA TYR A 149 -0.30 5.17 -0.10
C TYR A 149 -0.32 5.08 -1.63
N TYR A 150 0.66 5.73 -2.28
CA TYR A 150 0.79 5.78 -3.74
C TYR A 150 2.06 5.03 -4.14
N PRO A 151 1.96 3.88 -4.83
CA PRO A 151 3.13 3.12 -5.28
C PRO A 151 3.86 3.82 -6.44
N ASP A 152 5.12 3.47 -6.65
CA ASP A 152 5.99 4.11 -7.64
C ASP A 152 5.78 3.60 -9.06
N PHE A 153 5.62 2.29 -9.25
CA PHE A 153 5.50 1.69 -10.60
C PHE A 153 4.42 0.62 -10.69
N LEU A 154 3.89 0.47 -11.90
CA LEU A 154 3.30 -0.79 -12.35
C LEU A 154 4.17 -1.41 -13.43
N VAL A 155 4.37 -2.71 -13.38
CA VAL A 155 5.13 -3.46 -14.39
C VAL A 155 4.30 -4.63 -14.88
N LYS A 156 4.28 -4.84 -16.19
CA LYS A 156 3.61 -5.95 -16.86
C LYS A 156 4.65 -6.88 -17.47
N THR A 157 4.52 -8.15 -17.13
CA THR A 157 5.24 -9.27 -17.75
C THR A 157 4.25 -10.13 -18.54
N GLU A 158 4.69 -11.29 -19.01
CA GLU A 158 3.83 -12.25 -19.72
C GLU A 158 2.69 -12.77 -18.83
N ASP A 159 3.02 -13.06 -17.57
CA ASP A 159 2.24 -13.88 -16.64
C ASP A 159 1.83 -13.14 -15.36
N MET A 160 2.45 -11.99 -15.06
CA MET A 160 2.20 -11.22 -13.83
C MET A 160 2.11 -9.71 -14.06
N MET A 161 1.28 -9.06 -13.26
CA MET A 161 1.29 -7.62 -13.00
C MET A 161 1.99 -7.34 -11.66
N TYR A 162 2.93 -6.41 -11.64
CA TYR A 162 3.64 -6.02 -10.42
C TYR A 162 3.28 -4.60 -10.01
N ILE A 163 2.98 -4.40 -8.73
CA ILE A 163 3.02 -3.10 -8.05
C ILE A 163 4.39 -3.01 -7.38
N ILE A 164 5.18 -2.01 -7.75
CA ILE A 164 6.56 -1.87 -7.26
C ILE A 164 6.71 -0.58 -6.47
N GLU A 165 7.32 -0.69 -5.29
CA GLU A 165 7.82 0.43 -4.47
C GLU A 165 9.35 0.42 -4.51
N THR A 166 9.97 1.56 -4.75
CA THR A 166 11.40 1.74 -4.58
C THR A 166 11.68 2.42 -3.24
N LYS A 167 12.65 1.91 -2.47
CA LYS A 167 12.91 2.44 -1.13
C LYS A 167 14.38 2.50 -0.77
N SER A 168 14.74 3.50 0.05
CA SER A 168 16.07 3.56 0.64
C SER A 168 16.30 2.36 1.58
N ALA A 169 17.54 1.87 1.66
CA ALA A 169 17.90 0.73 2.50
C ALA A 169 17.58 0.97 3.99
N LYS A 170 17.74 2.21 4.46
CA LYS A 170 17.53 2.60 5.86
C LYS A 170 16.04 2.54 6.25
N ASP A 171 15.16 3.05 5.38
CA ASP A 171 13.73 3.14 5.68
C ASP A 171 13.07 1.75 5.63
N THR A 172 13.53 0.91 4.71
CA THR A 172 12.98 -0.45 4.51
C THR A 172 13.04 -1.31 5.79
N LYS A 173 14.11 -1.16 6.60
CA LYS A 173 14.37 -2.03 7.75
C LYS A 173 13.69 -1.56 9.04
N ASN A 174 13.51 -0.26 9.21
CA ASN A 174 13.16 0.34 10.51
C ASN A 174 11.82 1.08 10.52
N ASP A 175 11.21 1.35 9.36
CA ASP A 175 9.96 2.09 9.30
C ASP A 175 8.76 1.14 9.41
N ILE A 176 8.01 1.27 10.51
CA ILE A 176 6.77 0.53 10.75
C ILE A 176 5.73 0.78 9.64
N ASP A 177 5.69 1.97 9.06
CA ASP A 177 4.75 2.32 8.01
C ASP A 177 5.12 1.68 6.67
N VAL A 178 6.40 1.38 6.43
CA VAL A 178 6.81 0.58 5.26
C VAL A 178 6.21 -0.82 5.35
N LYS A 179 6.28 -1.48 6.52
CA LYS A 179 5.69 -2.82 6.72
C LYS A 179 4.17 -2.79 6.54
N ARG A 180 3.49 -1.79 7.12
CA ARG A 180 2.03 -1.67 7.02
C ARG A 180 1.56 -1.41 5.59
N LYS A 181 2.29 -0.59 4.82
CA LYS A 181 2.04 -0.40 3.38
C LYS A 181 2.22 -1.70 2.61
N ALA A 182 3.29 -2.45 2.86
CA ALA A 182 3.56 -3.71 2.17
C ALA A 182 2.45 -4.74 2.43
N ILE A 183 2.01 -4.90 3.68
CA ILE A 183 0.90 -5.81 4.03
C ILE A 183 -0.39 -5.41 3.30
N ALA A 184 -0.73 -4.11 3.31
CA ALA A 184 -1.92 -3.61 2.63
C ALA A 184 -1.84 -3.79 1.10
N ALA A 185 -0.66 -3.54 0.51
CA ALA A 185 -0.44 -3.69 -0.92
C ALA A 185 -0.48 -5.15 -1.37
N GLU A 186 0.12 -6.08 -0.62
CA GLU A 186 0.00 -7.51 -0.90
C GLU A 186 -1.43 -8.02 -0.78
N GLN A 187 -2.17 -7.58 0.25
CA GLN A 187 -3.59 -7.91 0.35
C GLN A 187 -4.35 -7.38 -0.84
N ARG A 188 -4.07 -6.14 -1.27
CA ARG A 188 -4.69 -5.56 -2.45
C ARG A 188 -4.38 -6.36 -3.72
N CYS A 189 -3.15 -6.80 -3.91
CA CYS A 189 -2.77 -7.67 -5.02
C CYS A 189 -3.54 -9.01 -4.97
N ARG A 190 -3.62 -9.67 -3.81
CA ARG A 190 -4.43 -10.90 -3.63
C ARG A 190 -5.90 -10.68 -3.95
N ASP A 191 -6.46 -9.54 -3.58
CA ASP A 191 -7.84 -9.20 -3.84
C ASP A 191 -8.08 -8.96 -5.33
N ILE A 192 -7.19 -8.23 -6.00
CA ILE A 192 -7.24 -7.96 -7.45
C ILE A 192 -7.12 -9.27 -8.25
N SER A 193 -6.22 -10.18 -7.86
CA SER A 193 -6.08 -11.51 -8.49
C SER A 193 -7.36 -12.34 -8.47
N LYS A 194 -8.24 -12.13 -7.49
CA LYS A 194 -9.49 -12.89 -7.33
C LYS A 194 -10.66 -12.29 -8.12
N ILE A 195 -10.49 -11.12 -8.72
CA ILE A 195 -11.57 -10.43 -9.43
C ILE A 195 -11.90 -11.20 -10.71
N LYS A 196 -13.12 -11.74 -10.75
CA LYS A 196 -13.59 -12.56 -11.88
C LYS A 196 -13.93 -11.72 -13.11
N THR A 197 -14.28 -10.45 -12.92
CA THR A 197 -14.51 -9.49 -14.01
C THR A 197 -13.18 -9.06 -14.59
N ILE A 198 -12.72 -9.80 -15.60
CA ILE A 198 -11.53 -9.46 -16.36
C ILE A 198 -11.81 -8.12 -17.08
N PRO A 199 -10.89 -7.14 -17.02
CA PRO A 199 -11.00 -6.01 -17.91
C PRO A 199 -10.98 -6.50 -19.37
N PRO A 200 -11.60 -5.78 -20.32
CA PRO A 200 -11.70 -6.19 -21.72
C PRO A 200 -10.35 -6.18 -22.48
N ILE A 201 -9.22 -6.28 -21.78
CA ILE A 201 -7.86 -6.09 -22.27
C ILE A 201 -7.02 -7.29 -21.84
N VAL A 202 -6.12 -7.73 -22.71
CA VAL A 202 -5.15 -8.78 -22.42
C VAL A 202 -4.13 -8.27 -21.40
N GLN A 203 -4.40 -8.50 -20.11
CA GLN A 203 -3.44 -8.34 -19.02
C GLN A 203 -3.41 -9.61 -18.17
N PRO A 204 -2.28 -9.92 -17.51
CA PRO A 204 -2.24 -10.97 -16.52
C PRO A 204 -3.25 -10.77 -15.41
N ARG A 205 -3.80 -11.89 -14.92
CA ARG A 205 -4.73 -11.87 -13.78
C ARG A 205 -4.01 -11.79 -12.45
N GLU A 206 -2.82 -12.36 -12.37
CA GLU A 206 -2.07 -12.39 -11.13
C GLU A 206 -1.36 -11.06 -10.90
N TRP A 207 -1.53 -10.54 -9.68
CA TRP A 207 -0.91 -9.32 -9.21
C TRP A 207 0.01 -9.63 -8.04
N GLN A 208 1.15 -8.97 -8.01
CA GLN A 208 2.12 -9.12 -6.94
C GLN A 208 2.69 -7.76 -6.52
N TYR A 209 2.88 -7.57 -5.22
CA TYR A 209 3.53 -6.39 -4.68
C TYR A 209 4.99 -6.69 -4.36
N ILE A 210 5.89 -5.80 -4.77
CA ILE A 210 7.32 -5.90 -4.53
C ILE A 210 7.85 -4.57 -3.99
N ILE A 211 8.67 -4.65 -2.95
CA ILE A 211 9.52 -3.53 -2.52
C ILE A 211 10.94 -3.79 -2.99
N ILE A 212 11.56 -2.80 -3.64
CA ILE A 212 12.95 -2.84 -4.10
C ILE A 212 13.77 -1.93 -3.20
N PRO A 213 14.53 -2.49 -2.25
CA PRO A 213 15.48 -1.73 -1.44
C PRO A 213 16.70 -1.33 -2.26
N GLN A 214 17.24 -0.14 -1.99
CA GLN A 214 18.43 0.37 -2.69
C GLN A 214 19.64 -0.58 -2.56
N ASP A 215 19.88 -1.15 -1.37
CA ASP A 215 20.99 -2.06 -1.11
C ASP A 215 20.87 -3.35 -1.93
N ILE A 216 19.66 -3.88 -2.11
CA ILE A 216 19.42 -5.05 -2.97
C ILE A 216 19.62 -4.68 -4.45
N MET A 217 19.16 -3.51 -4.89
CA MET A 217 19.37 -3.07 -6.27
C MET A 217 20.86 -2.90 -6.61
N GLU A 218 21.67 -2.47 -5.64
CA GLU A 218 23.14 -2.38 -5.78
C GLU A 218 23.82 -3.75 -5.72
N GLU A 219 23.38 -4.65 -4.82
CA GLU A 219 23.84 -6.04 -4.71
C GLU A 219 23.59 -6.83 -6.02
N MET A 220 22.45 -6.58 -6.66
CA MET A 220 21.95 -7.32 -7.81
C MET A 220 22.26 -6.63 -9.15
N GLU A 221 23.28 -5.76 -9.19
CA GLU A 221 23.65 -5.04 -10.41
C GLU A 221 24.00 -6.01 -11.55
N GLY A 222 23.44 -5.78 -12.74
CA GLY A 222 23.58 -6.65 -13.91
C GLY A 222 22.67 -7.88 -13.93
N SER A 223 21.88 -8.12 -12.88
CA SER A 223 20.85 -9.17 -12.89
C SER A 223 19.61 -8.75 -13.68
N GLY A 224 18.84 -9.74 -14.15
CA GLY A 224 17.56 -9.50 -14.79
C GLY A 224 16.43 -9.22 -13.79
N PHE A 225 15.32 -8.69 -14.29
CA PHE A 225 14.11 -8.35 -13.54
C PHE A 225 13.66 -9.52 -12.66
N LYS A 226 13.52 -10.72 -13.22
CA LYS A 226 13.04 -11.90 -12.48
C LYS A 226 13.89 -12.21 -11.23
N SER A 227 15.21 -12.23 -11.38
CA SER A 227 16.14 -12.52 -10.28
C SER A 227 16.11 -11.43 -9.20
N LEU A 228 15.99 -10.15 -9.60
CA LEU A 228 15.80 -9.05 -8.67
C LEU A 228 14.50 -9.19 -7.86
N ILE A 229 13.39 -9.53 -8.52
CA ILE A 229 12.10 -9.75 -7.88
C ILE A 229 12.16 -10.90 -6.86
N GLU A 230 12.70 -12.06 -7.25
CA GLU A 230 12.85 -13.23 -6.36
C GLU A 230 13.70 -12.90 -5.10
N ARG A 231 14.77 -12.11 -5.27
CA ARG A 231 15.60 -11.63 -4.16
C ARG A 231 14.83 -10.69 -3.23
N CYS A 232 14.04 -9.79 -3.80
CA CYS A 232 13.24 -8.82 -3.05
C CYS A 232 12.10 -9.49 -2.27
N GLU A 233 11.44 -10.50 -2.85
CA GLU A 233 10.41 -11.30 -2.16
C GLU A 233 10.97 -11.99 -0.92
N SER A 234 12.12 -12.63 -1.07
CA SER A 234 12.81 -13.31 0.03
C SER A 234 13.14 -12.34 1.17
N ASN A 235 13.61 -11.14 0.81
CA ASN A 235 13.88 -10.08 1.79
C ASN A 235 12.60 -9.56 2.46
N LEU A 236 11.52 -9.36 1.70
CA LEU A 236 10.25 -8.89 2.23
C LEU A 236 9.63 -9.91 3.21
N ALA A 237 9.72 -11.21 2.91
CA ALA A 237 9.32 -12.26 3.84
C ALA A 237 10.10 -12.19 5.16
N PHE A 238 11.43 -12.04 5.09
CA PHE A 238 12.28 -11.90 6.26
C PHE A 238 11.96 -10.65 7.10
N LEU A 239 11.66 -9.52 6.46
CA LEU A 239 11.29 -8.27 7.16
C LEU A 239 10.01 -8.39 7.98
N LYS A 240 9.06 -9.23 7.54
CA LYS A 240 7.82 -9.50 8.27
C LYS A 240 8.05 -10.40 9.48
N MET A 241 8.89 -11.43 9.35
CA MET A 241 9.18 -12.39 10.43
C MET A 241 9.93 -11.77 11.62
N LYS A 242 10.78 -10.76 11.40
CA LYS A 242 11.58 -10.11 12.45
C LYS A 242 10.80 -9.21 13.44
N SER A 243 9.47 -9.19 13.37
CA SER A 243 8.62 -8.30 14.19
C SER A 243 7.50 -9.00 14.97
N GLU A 244 7.56 -10.33 15.05
CA GLU A 244 6.92 -11.11 16.12
C GLU A 244 7.92 -11.32 17.26
#